data_AF-C5S5B1-F1
#
_entry.id   AF-C5S5B1-F1
#
_cell.length_a   1.000
_cell.length_b   1.000
_cell.length_c   1.000
_cell.angle_alpha   90.00
_cell.angle_beta   90.00
_cell.angle_gamma   90.00
#
_symmetry.space_group_name_H-M   'P 1'
#
loop_
_entity.id
_entity.type
_entity.pdbx_description
1 polymer ?
#
loop_
_entity_poly.entity_id
_entity_poly.type
_entity_poly.pdbx_seq_one_letter_code
_entity_poly.pdbx_strand_id
1 'polypeptide(L)' 'MTIYTIDELKQKIRLLDEKIENAQSQVSFNGRSVSYQVAELTKQRDRYQQMLDEQLAQSGQRAKKHRIKYARFV' A
#
# COMPACT_ATOMS: atom_id res chain seq x y z
N MET A 1 1.86 -15.78 1.52
CA MET A 1 2.97 -15.08 2.21
C MET A 1 3.09 -13.72 1.57
N THR A 2 2.86 -12.66 2.33
CA THR A 2 3.14 -11.31 1.85
C THR A 2 4.66 -11.10 1.92
N ILE A 3 5.25 -10.72 0.80
CA ILE A 3 6.71 -10.57 0.65
C ILE A 3 7.22 -9.33 1.43
N TYR A 4 6.31 -8.42 1.79
CA TYR A 4 6.59 -7.17 2.50
C TYR A 4 5.79 -7.11 3.80
N THR A 5 6.41 -6.53 4.83
CA THR A 5 5.76 -6.16 6.09
C THR A 5 4.92 -4.89 5.94
N ILE A 6 4.04 -4.62 6.91
CA ILE A 6 3.18 -3.42 6.94
C ILE A 6 4.01 -2.14 6.83
N ASP A 7 5.14 -2.06 7.56
CA ASP A 7 5.97 -0.86 7.57
C ASP A 7 6.74 -0.67 6.26
N GLU A 8 7.22 -1.77 5.66
CA GLU A 8 7.82 -1.72 4.32
C GLU A 8 6.82 -1.29 3.25
N LEU A 9 5.57 -1.76 3.32
CA LEU A 9 4.50 -1.33 2.40
C LEU A 9 4.23 0.17 2.54
N LYS A 10 4.15 0.69 3.78
CA LYS A 10 3.98 2.13 4.02
C LYS A 10 5.15 2.95 3.49
N GLN A 11 6.39 2.50 3.69
CA GLN A 11 7.57 3.19 3.15
C GLN A 11 7.56 3.19 1.62
N LYS A 12 7.23 2.06 1.00
CA LYS A 12 7.12 1.96 -0.47
C LYS A 12 6.03 2.86 -1.05
N ILE A 13 4.88 2.96 -0.39
CA ILE A 13 3.80 3.87 -0.80
C ILE A 13 4.28 5.32 -0.73
N ARG A 14 4.92 5.75 0.37
CA ARG A 14 5.49 7.11 0.48
C ARG A 14 6.49 7.43 -0.62
N LEU A 15 7.43 6.51 -0.89
CA LEU A 15 8.43 6.69 -1.96
C LEU A 15 7.79 6.76 -3.35
N LEU A 16 6.68 6.05 -3.57
CA LEU A 16 5.94 6.13 -4.83
C LEU A 16 5.15 7.42 -4.94
N ASP A 17 4.52 7.89 -3.86
CA ASP A 17 3.81 9.17 -3.82
C ASP A 17 4.79 10.33 -4.12
N GLU A 18 5.97 10.35 -3.51
CA GLU A 18 7.03 11.33 -3.80
C GLU A 18 7.47 11.27 -5.27
N LYS A 19 7.60 10.07 -5.85
CA LYS A 19 7.95 9.91 -7.28
C LYS A 19 6.85 10.39 -8.21
N ILE A 20 5.59 10.17 -7.86
CA ILE A 20 4.43 10.65 -8.61
C ILE A 20 4.41 12.18 -8.58
N GLU A 21 4.59 12.79 -7.42
CA GLU A 21 4.60 14.26 -7.26
C GLU A 21 5.74 14.90 -8.05
N ASN A 22 6.95 14.31 -8.00
CA ASN A 22 8.08 14.74 -8.81
C ASN A 22 7.81 14.59 -10.32
N ALA A 23 7.26 13.45 -10.74
CA ALA A 23 6.90 13.23 -12.15
C ALA A 23 5.81 14.20 -12.63
N GLN A 24 4.80 14.47 -11.79
CA GLN A 24 3.74 15.44 -12.07
C GLN A 24 4.30 16.86 -12.18
N SER A 25 5.29 17.22 -11.36
CA SER A 25 5.96 18.52 -11.44
C SER A 25 6.76 18.72 -12.74
N GLN A 26 7.20 17.63 -13.38
CA GLN A 26 7.89 17.62 -14.67
C GLN A 26 6.93 17.67 -15.88
N VAL A 27 5.61 17.62 -15.66
CA VAL A 27 4.58 17.64 -16.73
C VAL A 27 4.56 18.95 -17.50
N SER A 28 5.14 20.03 -16.99
CA SER A 28 5.20 21.33 -17.70
C SER A 28 6.00 21.31 -19.00
N PHE A 29 6.82 20.26 -19.27
CA PHE A 29 7.72 20.24 -20.43
C PHE A 29 7.55 19.04 -21.40
N ASN A 30 7.00 17.89 -20.99
CA ASN A 30 7.02 16.63 -21.78
C ASN A 30 5.71 15.79 -21.75
N GLY A 31 4.56 16.43 -21.99
CA GLY A 31 3.19 15.96 -21.68
C GLY A 31 2.65 14.61 -22.21
N ARG A 32 3.42 13.74 -22.88
CA ARG A 32 2.97 12.39 -23.30
C ARG A 32 3.72 11.23 -22.66
N SER A 33 5.03 11.36 -22.46
CA SER A 33 5.84 10.32 -21.81
C SER A 33 5.62 10.30 -20.30
N VAL A 34 5.42 11.48 -19.72
CA VAL A 34 5.22 11.67 -18.28
C VAL A 34 3.85 11.14 -17.82
N SER A 35 2.80 11.24 -18.65
CA SER A 35 1.47 10.73 -18.31
C SER A 35 1.44 9.21 -18.20
N TYR A 36 2.16 8.49 -19.07
CA TYR A 36 2.29 7.02 -18.97
C TYR A 36 3.08 6.61 -17.72
N GLN A 37 4.18 7.32 -17.43
CA GLN A 37 5.00 7.06 -16.26
C GLN A 37 4.24 7.29 -14.95
N VAL A 38 3.49 8.39 -14.85
CA VAL A 38 2.61 8.68 -13.71
C VAL A 38 1.56 7.57 -13.56
N ALA A 39 0.90 7.17 -14.66
CA ALA A 39 -0.11 6.12 -14.62
C ALA A 39 0.44 4.77 -14.12
N GLU A 40 1.64 4.38 -14.55
CA GLU A 40 2.27 3.14 -14.07
C GLU A 40 2.69 3.22 -12.60
N LEU A 41 3.21 4.37 -12.16
CA LEU A 41 3.54 4.60 -10.74
C LEU A 41 2.28 4.56 -9.87
N THR A 42 1.18 5.16 -10.31
CA THR A 42 -0.12 5.11 -9.61
C THR A 42 -0.63 3.67 -9.51
N LYS A 43 -0.57 2.87 -10.60
CA LYS A 43 -0.95 1.46 -10.55
C LYS A 43 -0.09 0.63 -9.59
N GLN A 44 1.20 0.95 -9.44
CA GLN A 44 2.05 0.28 -8.45
C GLN A 44 1.66 0.69 -7.02
N ARG A 45 1.39 1.97 -6.80
CA ARG A 45 0.95 2.51 -5.52
C ARG A 45 -0.36 1.87 -5.07
N ASP A 46 -1.34 1.74 -5.96
CA ASP A 46 -2.64 1.13 -5.65
C ASP A 46 -2.52 -0.36 -5.32
N ARG A 47 -1.62 -1.08 -5.99
CA ARG A 47 -1.32 -2.49 -5.64
C ARG A 47 -0.73 -2.60 -4.23
N TYR A 48 0.23 -1.75 -3.87
CA TYR A 48 0.78 -1.77 -2.52
C TYR A 48 -0.24 -1.33 -1.46
N GLN A 49 -1.14 -0.41 -1.79
CA GLN A 49 -2.24 -0.02 -0.92
C GLN A 49 -3.20 -1.19 -0.66
N GLN A 50 -3.60 -1.92 -1.71
CA GLN A 50 -4.44 -3.12 -1.55
C GLN A 50 -3.76 -4.18 -0.68
N MET A 51 -2.47 -4.44 -0.88
CA MET A 51 -1.71 -5.38 -0.04
C MET A 51 -1.62 -4.92 1.41
N LEU A 52 -1.52 -3.60 1.66
CA LEU A 52 -1.52 -3.03 3.01
C LEU A 52 -2.89 -3.21 3.67
N ASP A 53 -3.96 -2.92 2.95
CA ASP A 53 -5.33 -3.06 3.44
C ASP A 53 -5.67 -4.52 3.75
N GLU A 54 -5.22 -5.47 2.92
CA GLU A 54 -5.34 -6.91 3.17
C GLU A 54 -4.57 -7.34 4.42
N GLN A 55 -3.35 -6.84 4.64
CA GLN A 55 -2.56 -7.14 5.84
C GLN A 55 -3.20 -6.55 7.10
N LEU A 56 -3.73 -5.34 7.03
CA LEU A 56 -4.45 -4.70 8.13
C LEU A 56 -5.75 -5.45 8.45
N ALA A 57 -6.49 -5.87 7.43
CA ALA A 57 -7.69 -6.69 7.59
C ALA A 57 -7.37 -8.05 8.20
N GLN A 58 -6.29 -8.71 7.75
CA GLN A 58 -5.85 -10.00 8.28
C GLN A 58 -5.32 -9.89 9.71
N SER A 59 -4.60 -8.80 10.04
CA SER A 59 -4.16 -8.49 11.40
C SER A 59 -5.34 -8.21 12.33
N GLY A 60 -6.32 -7.42 11.89
CA GLY A 60 -7.55 -7.15 12.63
C GLY A 60 -8.42 -8.39 12.85
N GLN A 61 -8.51 -9.29 11.86
CA GLN A 61 -9.17 -10.59 12.00
C GLN A 61 -8.40 -11.53 12.93
N ARG A 62 -7.05 -11.54 12.90
CA ARG A 62 -6.22 -12.30 13.84
C ARG A 62 -6.44 -11.82 15.28
N ALA A 63 -6.51 -10.51 15.51
CA ALA A 63 -6.81 -9.95 16.83
C ALA A 63 -8.20 -10.39 17.35
N LYS A 64 -9.22 -10.42 16.47
CA LYS A 64 -10.56 -10.94 16.83
C LYS A 64 -10.55 -12.45 17.12
N LYS A 65 -9.86 -13.27 16.31
CA LYS A 65 -9.72 -14.72 16.57
C LYS A 65 -8.98 -15.02 17.88
N HIS A 66 -7.98 -14.21 18.25
CA HIS A 66 -7.23 -14.40 19.49
C HIS A 66 -8.03 -14.05 20.75
N ARG A 67 -9.08 -13.22 20.65
CA ARG A 67 -9.97 -12.90 21.77
C ARG A 67 -10.94 -14.04 22.15
N ILE A 68 -11.13 -15.05 21.31
CA ILE A 68 -12.08 -16.16 21.54
C ILE A 68 -11.38 -17.44 22.05
N LYS A 69 -10.34 -17.33 22.89
CA LYS A 69 -9.65 -18.52 23.44
C LYS A 69 -9.68 -18.70 24.96
N TYR A 70 -10.29 -17.80 25.71
CA TYR A 70 -10.38 -17.94 27.18
C TYR A 70 -11.79 -17.76 27.78
N ALA A 71 -12.83 -17.71 26.95
CA ALA A 71 -14.21 -17.64 27.40
C ALA A 71 -14.91 -19.02 27.40
N ARG A 72 -14.22 -20.07 27.87
CA ARG A 72 -14.88 -21.31 28.28
C ARG A 72 -14.60 -21.50 29.77
N PHE A 73 -15.44 -20.87 30.58
CA PHE A 73 -15.58 -21.17 32.00
C PHE A 73 -16.73 -22.19 32.18
N VAL A 74 -16.62 -22.96 33.27
CA VAL A 74 -17.58 -23.89 33.90
C VAL A 74 -17.59 -25.31 33.36
#